data_AF-A0A653U9A4-F1
#
_entry.id   AF-A0A653U9A4-F1
#
_cell.length_a   1.000
_cell.length_b   1.000
_cell.length_c   1.000
_cell.angle_alpha   90.00
_cell.angle_beta   90.00
_cell.angle_gamma   90.00
#
_symmetry.space_group_name_H-M   'P 1'
#
loop_
_entity.id
_entity.type
_entity.pdbx_description
1 polymer ?
#
loop_
_entity_poly.entity_id
_entity_poly.type
_entity_poly.pdbx_seq_one_letter_code
_entity_poly.pdbx_strand_id
1 'polypeptide(L)'
;MDRPPRECRRSSSPRGHYRWCMLGERRTERPGDDPAVATIEELLDRAATRHNAGDWRGRAAHVVTICACVTLKASPDWIIFDTEDGIGWRRWPDDLPDEQIIHAPLEAGGHADPPQVLAWLRGHAPDPWADGGDGSGDVEVLPALQRWLANL
;
A
#
# COMPACT_ATOMS: atom_id res chain seq x y z
N MET A 1 14.56 37.18 29.10
CA MET A 1 15.50 37.27 27.96
C MET A 1 15.06 36.22 26.95
N ASP A 2 14.07 36.60 26.14
CA ASP A 2 13.52 35.79 25.06
C ASP A 2 14.47 35.81 23.85
N ARG A 3 14.86 34.63 23.39
CA ARG A 3 15.49 34.46 22.08
C ARG A 3 14.39 34.20 21.06
N PRO A 4 14.31 34.95 19.94
CA PRO A 4 13.37 34.63 18.88
C PRO A 4 13.81 33.34 18.15
N PRO A 5 12.88 32.52 17.66
CA PRO A 5 13.22 31.39 16.80
C PRO A 5 13.72 31.91 15.46
N ARG A 6 14.81 31.32 14.97
CA ARG A 6 15.51 31.71 13.75
C ARG A 6 14.62 31.47 12.52
N GLU A 7 14.45 32.53 11.74
CA GLU A 7 13.76 32.54 10.45
C GLU A 7 14.36 31.53 9.45
N CYS A 8 13.46 30.91 8.68
CA CYS A 8 13.74 30.12 7.50
C CYS A 8 14.56 30.92 6.48
N ARG A 9 15.86 30.60 6.34
CA ARG A 9 16.59 30.96 5.11
C ARG A 9 16.09 30.08 3.96
N ARG A 10 15.37 30.70 3.02
CA ARG A 10 15.25 30.21 1.64
C ARG A 10 16.67 30.04 1.09
N SER A 11 17.03 28.84 0.68
CA SER A 11 18.18 28.61 -0.17
C SER A 11 17.75 27.78 -1.37
N SER A 12 17.92 28.38 -2.54
CA SER A 12 17.48 27.94 -3.85
C SER A 12 18.45 26.91 -4.42
N SER A 13 18.00 25.67 -4.66
CA SER A 13 18.63 24.78 -5.66
C SER A 13 17.70 23.61 -6.02
N PRO A 14 17.66 23.14 -7.28
CA PRO A 14 16.57 22.34 -7.81
C PRO A 14 16.98 20.87 -7.96
N ARG A 15 16.84 20.05 -6.92
CA ARG A 15 16.73 18.58 -7.04
C ARG A 15 15.82 18.10 -5.91
N GLY A 16 14.74 17.41 -6.26
CA GLY A 16 13.69 17.00 -5.34
C GLY A 16 14.22 16.03 -4.28
N HIS A 17 14.33 16.52 -3.04
CA HIS A 17 14.52 15.72 -1.85
C HIS A 17 13.26 15.89 -1.00
N TYR A 18 12.47 14.84 -0.84
CA TYR A 18 11.36 14.83 0.10
C TYR A 18 11.92 14.80 1.52
N ARG A 19 12.03 15.99 2.14
CA ARG A 19 12.51 16.16 3.51
C ARG A 19 11.30 16.22 4.45
N TRP A 20 10.98 15.10 5.09
CA TRP A 20 9.96 15.03 6.13
C TRP A 20 10.44 15.71 7.41
N CYS A 21 9.70 16.73 7.85
CA CYS A 21 9.89 17.40 9.14
C CYS A 21 8.96 16.76 10.17
N MET A 22 9.50 16.05 11.17
CA MET A 22 8.72 15.62 12.34
C MET A 22 9.55 15.78 13.63
N LEU A 23 9.38 16.92 14.30
CA LEU A 23 9.61 17.09 15.74
C LEU A 23 8.24 17.10 16.41
N GLY A 24 7.97 16.21 17.37
CA GLY A 24 6.75 16.27 18.16
C GLY A 24 6.28 14.95 18.75
N GLU A 25 6.88 14.61 19.89
CA GLU A 25 6.34 13.90 21.06
C GLU A 25 5.60 12.54 20.93
N ARG A 26 6.05 11.64 21.82
CA ARG A 26 5.64 10.25 22.01
C ARG A 26 4.26 10.16 22.67
N ARG A 27 3.33 9.46 22.02
CA ARG A 27 2.26 8.70 22.66
C ARG A 27 2.09 7.39 21.91
N THR A 28 1.99 6.32 22.67
CA THR A 28 2.07 4.91 22.26
C THR A 28 0.68 4.41 21.89
N GLU A 29 0.33 4.40 20.60
CA GLU A 29 -0.78 3.63 20.05
C GLU A 29 -0.21 2.81 18.88
N ARG A 30 -0.40 1.49 18.93
CA ARG A 30 0.21 0.55 17.96
C ARG A 30 -0.65 0.49 16.70
N PRO A 31 -0.08 0.30 15.51
CA PRO A 31 -0.84 -0.07 14.31
C PRO A 31 -1.58 -1.39 14.56
N GLY A 32 -2.91 -1.35 14.65
CA GLY A 32 -3.70 -2.55 14.94
C GLY A 32 -5.20 -2.36 15.21
N ASP A 33 -5.75 -1.16 15.20
CA ASP A 33 -7.11 -0.93 15.72
C ASP A 33 -8.26 -1.01 14.69
N ASP A 34 -7.97 -1.14 13.38
CA ASP A 34 -9.03 -1.34 12.38
C ASP A 34 -9.30 -2.83 12.12
N PRO A 35 -10.51 -3.36 12.44
CA PRO A 35 -10.85 -4.76 12.21
C PRO A 35 -10.83 -5.18 10.73
N ALA A 36 -10.91 -4.23 9.79
CA ALA A 36 -10.78 -4.52 8.37
C ALA A 36 -9.38 -4.99 8.01
N VAL A 37 -8.32 -4.51 8.68
CA VAL A 37 -6.92 -4.92 8.40
C VAL A 37 -6.74 -6.44 8.55
N ALA A 38 -7.18 -7.00 9.68
CA ALA A 38 -7.09 -8.45 9.89
C ALA A 38 -7.91 -9.24 8.86
N THR A 39 -9.08 -8.71 8.50
CA THR A 39 -9.98 -9.35 7.52
C THR A 39 -9.38 -9.31 6.10
N ILE A 40 -8.73 -8.20 5.73
CA ILE A 40 -8.01 -8.05 4.45
C ILE A 40 -6.92 -9.11 4.35
N GLU A 41 -6.10 -9.24 5.39
CA GLU A 41 -4.97 -10.17 5.39
C GLU A 41 -5.42 -11.62 5.34
N GLU A 42 -6.48 -11.98 6.08
CA GLU A 42 -7.05 -13.33 5.99
C GLU A 42 -7.57 -13.63 4.57
N LEU A 43 -8.22 -12.66 3.91
CA LEU A 43 -8.69 -12.83 2.53
C LEU A 43 -7.53 -13.04 1.56
N LEU A 44 -6.48 -12.23 1.69
CA LEU A 44 -5.29 -12.32 0.84
C LEU A 44 -4.51 -13.63 1.09
N ASP A 45 -4.40 -14.08 2.34
CA ASP A 45 -3.79 -15.37 2.69
C ASP A 45 -4.58 -16.54 2.09
N ARG A 46 -5.92 -16.50 2.17
CA ARG A 46 -6.77 -17.52 1.56
C ARG A 46 -6.59 -17.53 0.04
N ALA A 47 -6.51 -16.36 -0.59
CA ALA A 47 -6.30 -16.22 -2.02
C ALA A 47 -4.95 -16.80 -2.46
N ALA A 48 -3.87 -16.41 -1.78
CA ALA A 48 -2.52 -16.87 -2.08
C ALA A 48 -2.29 -18.36 -1.75
N THR A 49 -3.07 -18.92 -0.81
CA THR A 49 -3.07 -20.36 -0.53
C THR A 49 -3.76 -21.14 -1.64
N ARG A 50 -4.88 -20.62 -2.17
CA ARG A 50 -5.67 -21.29 -3.20
C ARG A 50 -5.07 -21.14 -4.60
N HIS A 51 -4.52 -19.96 -4.89
CA HIS A 51 -3.96 -19.56 -6.17
C HIS A 51 -2.58 -18.96 -5.93
N ASN A 52 -1.58 -19.80 -5.66
CA ASN A 52 -0.26 -19.32 -5.29
C ASN A 52 0.48 -18.74 -6.49
N ALA A 53 0.93 -17.49 -6.40
CA ALA A 53 1.72 -16.83 -7.44
C ALA A 53 3.10 -17.46 -7.72
N GLY A 54 3.59 -18.36 -6.87
CA GLY A 54 4.92 -18.96 -7.00
C GLY A 54 6.04 -17.93 -6.84
N ASP A 55 7.14 -18.12 -7.59
CA ASP A 55 8.20 -17.12 -7.66
C ASP A 55 7.77 -15.94 -8.54
N TRP A 56 7.77 -14.75 -7.96
CA TRP A 56 7.32 -13.51 -8.60
C TRP A 56 8.44 -12.78 -9.35
N ARG A 57 9.72 -13.09 -9.09
CA ARG A 57 10.84 -12.34 -9.65
C ARG A 57 10.88 -12.44 -11.17
N GLY A 58 10.64 -11.32 -11.84
CA GLY A 58 10.56 -11.24 -13.30
C GLY A 58 9.31 -11.91 -13.90
N ARG A 59 8.32 -12.26 -13.07
CA ARG A 59 7.07 -12.91 -13.49
C ARG A 59 5.82 -12.17 -13.06
N ALA A 60 5.94 -11.19 -12.16
CA ALA A 60 4.81 -10.36 -11.77
C ALA A 60 4.26 -9.60 -12.99
N ALA A 61 2.96 -9.72 -13.23
CA ALA A 61 2.28 -9.06 -14.35
C ALA A 61 1.62 -7.75 -13.91
N HIS A 62 0.94 -7.79 -12.77
CA HIS A 62 0.35 -6.62 -12.13
C HIS A 62 0.80 -6.52 -10.68
N VAL A 63 1.02 -5.30 -10.21
CA VAL A 63 1.23 -5.02 -8.79
C VAL A 63 0.43 -3.80 -8.37
N VAL A 64 -0.20 -3.88 -7.19
CA VAL A 64 -0.78 -2.74 -6.50
C VAL A 64 -0.14 -2.56 -5.13
N THR A 65 0.25 -1.32 -4.82
CA THR A 65 0.73 -0.94 -3.50
C THR A 65 -0.28 -0.02 -2.83
N ILE A 66 -0.74 -0.37 -1.63
CA ILE A 66 -1.76 0.38 -0.90
C ILE A 66 -1.22 0.81 0.46
N CYS A 67 -1.16 2.13 0.74
CA CYS A 67 -1.00 2.64 2.10
C CYS A 67 -2.37 2.65 2.79
N ALA A 68 -2.59 1.80 3.79
CA ALA A 68 -3.73 1.93 4.68
C ALA A 68 -3.45 2.97 5.78
N CYS A 69 -3.42 4.23 5.36
CA CYS A 69 -3.07 5.36 6.20
C CYS A 69 -4.22 5.70 7.19
N VAL A 70 -4.48 4.81 8.16
CA VAL A 70 -5.44 4.98 9.27
C VAL A 70 -4.96 6.07 10.24
N THR A 71 -3.64 6.23 10.39
CA THR A 71 -2.98 7.35 11.10
C THR A 71 -1.56 7.57 10.57
N LEU A 72 -1.05 8.82 10.66
CA LEU A 72 0.30 9.23 10.18
C LEU A 72 1.49 8.49 10.81
N LYS A 73 1.28 7.62 11.79
CA LYS A 73 2.38 7.02 12.58
C LYS A 73 2.54 5.52 12.37
N ALA A 74 1.56 4.83 11.79
CA ALA A 74 1.70 3.42 11.44
C ALA A 74 0.52 2.94 10.57
N SER A 75 0.74 2.96 9.26
CA SER A 75 -0.14 2.34 8.26
C SER A 75 0.35 0.92 7.97
N PRO A 76 -0.53 -0.10 7.88
CA PRO A 76 -0.17 -1.28 7.13
C PRO A 76 -0.14 -0.94 5.64
N ASP A 77 1.02 -1.14 5.04
CA ASP A 77 1.18 -1.00 3.60
C ASP A 77 1.13 -2.40 2.98
N TRP A 78 0.25 -2.60 2.00
CA TRP A 78 0.10 -3.89 1.32
C TRP A 78 0.64 -3.82 -0.11
N ILE A 79 1.43 -4.82 -0.48
CA ILE A 79 1.77 -5.12 -1.86
C ILE A 79 0.97 -6.34 -2.25
N ILE A 80 0.15 -6.22 -3.30
CA ILE A 80 -0.64 -7.31 -3.85
C ILE A 80 -0.25 -7.43 -5.32
N PHE A 81 0.09 -8.62 -5.77
CA PHE A 81 0.57 -8.86 -7.11
C PHE A 81 0.04 -10.18 -7.65
N ASP A 82 0.04 -10.32 -8.97
CA ASP A 82 -0.21 -11.60 -9.62
C ASP A 82 0.93 -12.02 -10.54
N THR A 83 0.95 -13.31 -10.82
CA THR A 83 1.71 -13.94 -11.90
C THR A 83 0.73 -14.73 -12.77
N GLU A 84 1.23 -15.38 -13.82
CA GLU A 84 0.43 -16.32 -14.61
C GLU A 84 -0.15 -17.47 -13.76
N ASP A 85 0.48 -17.79 -12.63
CA ASP A 85 0.13 -18.95 -11.79
C ASP A 85 -0.89 -18.61 -10.69
N GLY A 86 -0.94 -17.35 -10.23
CA GLY A 86 -1.78 -16.98 -9.10
C GLY A 86 -1.53 -15.58 -8.54
N ILE A 87 -1.98 -15.38 -7.31
CA ILE A 87 -1.86 -14.15 -6.54
C ILE A 87 -0.90 -14.33 -5.37
N GLY A 88 -0.18 -13.27 -5.06
CA GLY A 88 0.66 -13.16 -3.88
C GLY A 88 0.47 -11.81 -3.22
N TRP A 89 0.80 -11.74 -1.94
CA TRP A 89 0.77 -10.50 -1.21
C TRP A 89 1.83 -10.47 -0.13
N ARG A 90 2.16 -9.28 0.34
CA ARG A 90 2.95 -9.07 1.55
C ARG A 90 2.65 -7.71 2.14
N ARG A 91 2.92 -7.57 3.44
CA ARG A 91 3.12 -6.23 4.01
C ARG A 91 4.43 -5.64 3.48
N TRP A 92 4.42 -4.36 3.14
CA TRP A 92 5.62 -3.58 2.88
C TRP A 92 6.32 -3.27 4.22
N PRO A 93 7.59 -3.65 4.41
CA PRO A 93 8.44 -3.14 5.49
C PRO A 93 9.15 -1.86 5.05
N ASP A 94 9.33 -0.93 5.98
CA ASP A 94 10.04 0.35 5.76
C ASP A 94 11.50 0.19 5.26
N ASP A 95 12.08 -1.02 5.29
CA ASP A 95 13.52 -1.27 5.07
C ASP A 95 13.83 -2.39 4.05
N LEU A 96 12.95 -2.69 3.09
CA LEU A 96 13.32 -3.64 2.02
C LEU A 96 14.36 -3.03 1.07
N PRO A 97 15.42 -3.77 0.70
CA PRO A 97 16.27 -3.34 -0.40
C PRO A 97 15.47 -3.35 -1.70
N ASP A 98 15.81 -2.44 -2.63
CA ASP A 98 15.08 -2.23 -3.88
C ASP A 98 14.91 -3.54 -4.69
N GLU A 99 15.85 -4.48 -4.62
CA GLU A 99 15.75 -5.77 -5.32
C GLU A 99 14.67 -6.72 -4.75
N GLN A 100 14.10 -6.38 -3.59
CA GLN A 100 12.99 -7.08 -2.97
C GLN A 100 11.65 -6.34 -3.12
N ILE A 101 11.68 -5.16 -3.77
CA ILE A 101 10.47 -4.48 -4.23
C ILE A 101 9.91 -5.27 -5.41
N ILE A 102 8.60 -5.51 -5.36
CA ILE A 102 7.91 -6.23 -6.41
C ILE A 102 7.58 -5.22 -7.50
N HIS A 103 8.23 -5.39 -8.64
CA HIS A 103 7.97 -4.61 -9.85
C HIS A 103 7.20 -5.44 -10.86
N ALA A 104 6.32 -4.79 -11.59
CA ALA A 104 5.57 -5.39 -12.68
C ALA A 104 5.47 -4.43 -13.88
N PRO A 105 5.18 -4.93 -15.09
CA PRO A 105 4.93 -4.05 -16.24
C PRO A 105 3.74 -3.10 -16.04
N LEU A 106 2.76 -3.52 -15.23
CA LEU A 106 1.59 -2.72 -14.89
C LEU A 106 1.53 -2.51 -13.39
N GLU A 107 1.53 -1.25 -12.98
CA GLU A 107 1.62 -0.88 -11.57
C GLU A 107 0.53 0.14 -11.21
N ALA A 108 0.00 0.00 -10.00
CA ALA A 108 -0.86 1.01 -9.41
C ALA A 108 -0.58 1.17 -7.91
N GLY A 109 -1.02 2.28 -7.34
CA GLY A 109 -0.94 2.45 -5.91
C GLY A 109 -1.40 3.80 -5.40
N GLY A 110 -1.58 3.85 -4.09
CA GLY A 110 -1.96 5.06 -3.36
C GLY A 110 -2.53 4.74 -1.99
N HIS A 111 -3.13 5.75 -1.39
CA HIS A 111 -3.72 5.75 -0.08
C HIS A 111 -5.17 5.29 -0.17
N ALA A 112 -5.56 4.36 0.70
CA ALA A 112 -6.94 3.90 0.83
C ALA A 112 -7.27 3.59 2.28
N ASP A 113 -8.51 3.88 2.71
CA ASP A 113 -8.96 3.41 4.01
C ASP A 113 -9.15 1.89 3.99
N PRO A 114 -8.79 1.14 5.05
CA PRO A 114 -8.97 -0.30 5.10
C PRO A 114 -10.40 -0.77 4.74
N PRO A 115 -11.50 -0.13 5.18
CA PRO A 115 -12.84 -0.54 4.75
C PRO A 115 -13.06 -0.47 3.23
N GLN A 116 -12.46 0.49 2.54
CA GLN A 116 -12.56 0.62 1.08
C GLN A 116 -11.78 -0.49 0.38
N VAL A 117 -10.57 -0.78 0.87
CA VAL A 117 -9.76 -1.92 0.40
C VAL A 117 -10.54 -3.22 0.59
N LEU A 118 -11.15 -3.43 1.75
CA LEU A 118 -11.95 -4.62 2.02
C LEU A 118 -13.19 -4.72 1.10
N ALA A 119 -13.86 -3.61 0.82
CA ALA A 119 -14.98 -3.58 -0.12
C ALA A 119 -14.54 -3.96 -1.54
N TRP A 120 -13.40 -3.44 -1.98
CA TRP A 120 -12.79 -3.80 -3.27
C TRP A 120 -12.39 -5.28 -3.34
N LEU A 121 -11.68 -5.81 -2.35
CA LEU A 121 -11.24 -7.21 -2.33
C LEU A 121 -12.42 -8.20 -2.34
N ARG A 122 -13.56 -7.81 -1.75
CA ARG A 122 -14.81 -8.59 -1.79
C ARG A 122 -15.62 -8.42 -3.09
N GLY A 123 -15.17 -7.53 -3.97
CA GLY A 123 -15.86 -7.17 -5.20
C GLY A 123 -17.15 -6.36 -5.00
N HIS A 124 -17.34 -5.75 -3.83
CA HIS A 124 -18.44 -4.83 -3.57
C HIS A 124 -18.16 -3.42 -4.08
N ALA A 125 -16.90 -3.09 -4.36
CA ALA A 125 -16.47 -1.85 -4.99
C ALA A 125 -15.51 -2.16 -6.14
N PRO A 126 -15.52 -1.37 -7.23
CA PRO A 126 -14.58 -1.56 -8.35
C PRO A 126 -13.18 -0.98 -8.07
N ASP A 127 -13.06 -0.10 -7.08
CA ASP A 127 -11.87 0.71 -6.83
C ASP A 127 -11.69 0.91 -5.30
N PRO A 128 -10.52 0.59 -4.72
CA PRO A 128 -10.23 0.80 -3.29
C PRO A 128 -10.04 2.27 -2.90
N TRP A 129 -10.01 3.22 -3.86
CA TRP A 129 -9.76 4.64 -3.62
C TRP A 129 -11.01 5.53 -3.75
N ALA A 130 -12.16 4.95 -4.09
CA ALA A 130 -13.36 5.67 -4.52
C ALA A 130 -13.89 6.72 -3.52
N ASP A 131 -13.69 6.53 -2.21
CA ASP A 131 -14.18 7.43 -1.16
C ASP A 131 -13.04 8.28 -0.56
N GLY A 132 -12.20 8.86 -1.42
CA GLY A 132 -11.20 9.86 -1.02
C GLY A 132 -9.77 9.37 -0.89
N GLY A 133 -9.47 8.18 -1.44
CA GLY A 133 -8.10 7.75 -1.69
C GLY A 133 -7.44 8.56 -2.82
N ASP A 134 -6.13 8.42 -2.99
CA ASP A 134 -5.34 9.15 -3.99
C ASP A 134 -4.67 8.24 -5.03
N GLY A 135 -5.25 7.05 -5.22
CA GLY A 135 -4.69 6.05 -6.11
C GLY A 135 -4.49 6.49 -7.55
N SER A 136 -3.43 5.97 -8.13
CA SER A 136 -3.04 6.21 -9.52
C SER A 136 -2.33 5.00 -10.10
N GLY A 137 -2.16 4.98 -11.41
CA GLY A 137 -1.46 3.92 -12.14
C GLY A 137 -2.32 3.30 -13.23
N ASP A 138 -1.95 2.09 -13.62
CA ASP A 138 -2.58 1.39 -14.74
C ASP A 138 -3.98 0.88 -14.37
N VAL A 139 -4.98 1.26 -15.18
CA VAL A 139 -6.41 0.94 -14.96
C VAL A 139 -6.73 -0.56 -14.99
N GLU A 140 -5.81 -1.37 -15.54
CA GLU A 140 -5.98 -2.82 -15.68
C GLU A 140 -5.59 -3.60 -14.41
N VAL A 141 -4.81 -2.99 -13.51
CA VAL A 141 -4.26 -3.66 -12.31
C VAL A 141 -5.36 -4.14 -11.37
N LEU A 142 -6.27 -3.24 -10.98
CA LEU A 142 -7.34 -3.57 -10.02
C LEU A 142 -8.26 -4.70 -10.51
N PRO A 143 -8.84 -4.65 -11.74
CA PRO A 143 -9.69 -5.73 -12.22
C PRO A 143 -8.92 -7.02 -12.48
N ALA A 144 -7.62 -6.99 -12.79
CA ALA A 144 -6.80 -8.19 -12.93
C ALA A 144 -6.67 -8.91 -11.58
N LEU A 145 -6.22 -8.20 -10.54
CA LEU A 145 -6.04 -8.78 -9.20
C LEU A 145 -7.35 -9.27 -8.59
N GLN A 146 -8.45 -8.56 -8.81
CA GLN A 146 -9.76 -8.93 -8.26
C GLN A 146 -10.29 -10.27 -8.82
N ARG A 147 -9.85 -10.70 -10.01
CA ARG A 147 -10.27 -12.00 -10.60
C ARG A 147 -9.81 -13.20 -9.75
N TRP A 148 -8.67 -13.08 -9.07
CA TRP A 148 -8.17 -14.13 -8.18
C TRP A 148 -9.00 -14.24 -6.90
N LEU A 149 -9.66 -13.15 -6.49
CA LEU A 149 -10.47 -13.06 -5.29
C LEU A 149 -11.92 -13.46 -5.54
N ALA A 150 -12.44 -13.23 -6.76
CA ALA A 150 -13.80 -13.61 -7.15
C ALA A 150 -14.05 -15.14 -7.15
N ASN A 151 -12.98 -15.94 -7.15
CA ASN A 151 -13.03 -17.40 -7.19
C ASN A 151 -12.73 -18.07 -5.83
N LEU A 152 -12.72 -17.29 -4.74
CA LEU A 152 -12.42 -17.75 -3.38
C LEU A 152 -13.51 -18.61 -2.74
#